data_AF-A0A9E2IYB1-F1
#
_entry.id   AF-A0A9E2IYB1-F1
#
_cell.length_a   1.000
_cell.length_b   1.000
_cell.length_c   1.000
_cell.angle_alpha   90.00
_cell.angle_beta   90.00
_cell.angle_gamma   90.00
#
_symmetry.space_group_name_H-M   'P 1'
#
loop_
_entity.id
_entity.type
_entity.pdbx_description
1 polymer ?
#
loop_
_entity_poly.entity_id
_entity_poly.type
_entity_poly.pdbx_seq_one_letter_code
_entity_poly.pdbx_strand_id
1 'polypeptide(L)'
;GEPSEAVERAVREAVAAIEEDGAEVITFGCSDVFWLQSFLQRRLYEMGWEIPVLEGYSCAIALAKLFVDLGIDASGLKFPGERPKQWRRKKIF
;
A
#
# COMPACT_ATOMS: atom_id res chain seq x y z
N GLY A 1 26.41 9.54 1.23
CA GLY A 1 26.57 8.60 0.10
C GLY A 1 25.87 9.19 -1.09
N GLU A 2 26.32 8.90 -2.31
CA GLU A 2 25.59 9.27 -3.53
C GLU A 2 24.13 8.81 -3.46
N PRO A 3 23.16 9.59 -3.96
CA PRO A 3 21.80 9.10 -4.13
C PRO A 3 21.83 7.95 -5.14
N SER A 4 21.15 6.84 -4.78
CA SER A 4 21.06 5.69 -5.69
C SER A 4 20.25 6.07 -6.93
N GLU A 5 20.54 5.43 -8.07
CA GLU A 5 19.79 5.62 -9.32
C GLU A 5 18.27 5.41 -9.12
N ALA A 6 17.89 4.53 -8.20
CA ALA A 6 16.50 4.28 -7.83
C ALA A 6 15.82 5.52 -7.23
N VAL A 7 16.52 6.29 -6.40
CA VAL A 7 15.97 7.54 -5.82
C VAL A 7 15.74 8.58 -6.92
N GLU A 8 16.70 8.79 -7.82
CA GLU A 8 16.54 9.78 -8.90
C GLU A 8 15.42 9.42 -9.86
N ARG A 9 15.28 8.13 -10.21
CA ARG A 9 14.15 7.65 -11.01
C ARG A 9 12.82 7.87 -10.29
N ALA A 10 12.74 7.54 -9.00
CA ALA A 10 11.53 7.75 -8.21
C ALA A 10 11.13 9.23 -8.13
N VAL A 11 12.10 10.13 -7.95
CA VAL A 11 11.86 11.59 -7.94
C VAL A 11 11.33 12.05 -9.29
N ARG A 12 11.93 11.61 -10.40
CA ARG A 12 11.49 11.98 -11.75
C ARG A 12 10.04 11.58 -11.99
N GLU A 13 9.68 10.32 -11.73
CA GLU A 13 8.32 9.84 -11.96
C GLU A 13 7.31 10.49 -10.99
N ALA A 14 7.71 10.75 -9.74
CA ALA A 14 6.84 11.44 -8.79
C ALA A 14 6.55 12.88 -9.22
N VAL A 15 7.54 13.63 -9.70
CA VAL A 15 7.35 15.00 -10.21
C VAL A 15 6.44 14.99 -11.44
N ALA A 16 6.64 14.06 -12.37
CA ALA A 16 5.76 13.90 -13.52
C ALA A 16 4.31 13.62 -13.09
N ALA A 17 4.09 12.72 -12.12
CA ALA A 17 2.75 12.46 -11.60
C ALA A 17 2.10 13.70 -10.96
N ILE A 18 2.87 14.56 -10.29
CA ILE A 18 2.36 15.80 -9.71
C ILE A 18 1.98 16.80 -10.81
N GLU A 19 2.89 17.07 -11.74
CA GLU A 19 2.75 18.13 -12.73
C GLU A 19 1.82 17.76 -13.89
N GLU A 20 1.86 16.50 -14.33
CA GLU A 20 1.12 16.03 -15.51
C GLU A 20 -0.24 15.44 -15.14
N ASP A 21 -0.32 14.69 -14.02
CA ASP A 21 -1.55 14.00 -13.61
C ASP A 21 -2.31 14.73 -12.48
N GLY A 22 -1.69 15.74 -11.86
CA GLY A 22 -2.27 16.45 -10.71
C GLY A 22 -2.30 15.62 -9.44
N ALA A 23 -1.33 14.72 -9.24
CA ALA A 23 -1.27 13.87 -8.05
C ALA A 23 -1.03 14.69 -6.77
N GLU A 24 -1.94 14.56 -5.80
CA GLU A 24 -1.81 15.19 -4.47
C GLU A 24 -1.25 14.24 -3.41
N VAL A 25 -1.00 12.98 -3.78
CA VAL A 25 -0.41 11.92 -2.93
C VAL A 25 0.41 10.99 -3.82
N ILE A 26 1.62 10.61 -3.39
CA ILE A 26 2.40 9.57 -4.05
C ILE A 26 2.33 8.28 -3.22
N THR A 27 2.15 7.15 -3.88
CA THR A 27 2.26 5.82 -3.27
C THR A 27 3.13 4.92 -4.13
N PHE A 28 3.81 3.96 -3.51
CA PHE A 28 4.59 2.97 -4.25
C PHE A 28 3.72 1.80 -4.71
N GLY A 29 3.80 1.47 -6.00
CA GLY A 29 3.13 0.32 -6.60
C GLY A 29 3.80 -1.03 -6.36
N CYS A 30 4.95 -1.08 -5.67
CA CYS A 30 5.69 -2.30 -5.38
C CYS A 30 6.16 -2.32 -3.93
N SER A 31 6.04 -3.46 -3.26
CA SER A 31 6.49 -3.62 -1.87
C SER A 31 8.00 -3.57 -1.72
N ASP A 32 8.77 -3.91 -2.77
CA ASP A 32 10.24 -3.96 -2.73
C ASP A 32 10.90 -2.57 -2.71
N VAL A 33 10.10 -1.51 -2.87
CA VAL A 33 10.58 -0.12 -2.87
C VAL A 33 10.13 0.67 -1.63
N PHE A 34 9.58 0.01 -0.60
CA PHE A 34 9.11 0.69 0.61
C PHE A 34 10.18 1.59 1.27
N TRP A 35 11.45 1.19 1.20
CA TRP A 35 12.58 1.91 1.77
C TRP A 35 12.84 3.27 1.09
N LEU A 36 12.34 3.49 -0.13
CA LEU A 36 12.45 4.77 -0.84
C LEU A 36 11.60 5.87 -0.24
N GLN A 37 10.58 5.53 0.57
CA GLN A 37 9.59 6.49 1.07
C GLN A 37 10.24 7.73 1.71
N SER A 38 11.14 7.52 2.67
CA SER A 38 11.77 8.63 3.39
C SER A 38 12.66 9.50 2.50
N PHE A 39 13.35 8.89 1.52
CA PHE A 39 14.20 9.59 0.57
C PHE A 39 13.37 10.41 -0.41
N LEU A 40 12.30 9.84 -0.97
CA LEU A 40 11.40 10.52 -1.90
C LEU A 40 10.66 11.66 -1.20
N GLN A 41 10.10 11.42 0.00
CA GLN A 41 9.42 12.45 0.80
C GLN A 41 10.33 13.65 1.03
N ARG A 42 11.58 13.40 1.43
CA ARG A 42 12.56 14.46 1.65
C ARG A 42 12.87 15.24 0.37
N ARG A 43 13.08 14.54 -0.75
CA ARG A 43 13.42 15.17 -2.04
C ARG A 43 12.29 16.03 -2.57
N LEU A 44 11.04 15.55 -2.50
CA LEU A 44 9.87 16.33 -2.87
C LEU A 44 9.73 17.58 -1.99
N TYR A 45 9.92 17.45 -0.67
CA TYR A 45 9.90 18.59 0.25
C TYR A 45 11.00 19.61 -0.06
N GLU A 46 12.23 19.16 -0.33
CA GLU A 46 13.34 20.04 -0.73
C GLU A 46 13.07 20.78 -2.05
N MET A 47 12.22 20.25 -2.92
CA MET A 47 11.75 20.89 -4.16
C MET A 47 10.54 21.81 -3.96
N GLY A 48 9.99 21.90 -2.74
CA GLY A 48 8.81 22.72 -2.43
C GLY A 48 7.47 21.99 -2.60
N TRP A 49 7.47 20.68 -2.85
CA TRP A 49 6.25 19.88 -2.91
C TRP A 49 5.85 19.43 -1.50
N GLU A 50 4.68 19.86 -1.04
CA GLU A 50 4.13 19.55 0.30
C GLU A 50 3.10 18.41 0.26
N ILE A 51 3.33 17.39 -0.56
CA ILE A 51 2.44 16.22 -0.67
C ILE A 51 2.97 15.01 0.11
N PRO A 52 2.08 14.15 0.65
CA PRO A 52 2.50 12.94 1.34
C PRO A 52 2.97 11.85 0.38
N VAL A 53 4.02 11.15 0.79
CA VAL A 53 4.50 9.91 0.17
C VAL A 53 4.18 8.74 1.09
N LEU A 54 3.38 7.80 0.61
CA LEU A 54 2.93 6.61 1.34
C LEU A 54 3.59 5.35 0.81
N GLU A 55 3.70 4.33 1.66
CA GLU A 55 4.16 2.99 1.28
C GLU A 55 3.25 1.90 1.86
N GLY A 56 3.15 0.77 1.15
CA GLY A 56 2.13 -0.24 1.39
C GLY A 56 2.18 -0.92 2.76
N TYR A 57 3.36 -1.16 3.33
CA TYR A 57 3.50 -1.89 4.59
C TYR A 57 2.95 -1.09 5.78
N SER A 58 3.42 0.13 5.98
CA SER A 58 2.97 0.98 7.09
C SER A 58 1.47 1.28 6.99
N CYS A 59 0.98 1.56 5.77
CA CYS A 59 -0.45 1.75 5.54
C CYS A 59 -1.26 0.49 5.88
N ALA A 60 -0.80 -0.69 5.45
CA ALA A 60 -1.48 -1.95 5.73
C ALA A 60 -1.48 -2.31 7.23
N ILE A 61 -0.38 -2.08 7.94
CA ILE A 61 -0.28 -2.32 9.38
C ILE A 61 -1.25 -1.42 10.15
N ALA A 62 -1.29 -0.12 9.81
CA ALA A 62 -2.22 0.81 10.43
C ALA A 62 -3.68 0.41 10.20
N LEU A 63 -4.02 0.01 8.97
CA LEU A 63 -5.36 -0.46 8.61
C LEU A 63 -5.72 -1.77 9.33
N ALA A 64 -4.80 -2.73 9.42
CA ALA A 64 -5.02 -3.98 10.12
C ALA A 64 -5.26 -3.75 11.63
N LYS A 65 -4.48 -2.85 12.25
CA LYS A 65 -4.70 -2.46 13.65
C LYS A 65 -6.09 -1.86 13.85
N LEU A 66 -6.51 -0.96 12.97
CA LEU A 66 -7.84 -0.35 13.02
C LEU A 66 -8.96 -1.42 12.97
N PHE A 67 -8.84 -2.43 12.12
CA PHE A 67 -9.82 -3.52 12.05
C PHE A 67 -9.90 -4.33 13.33
N VAL A 68 -8.75 -4.66 13.93
CA VAL A 68 -8.70 -5.35 15.22
C VAL A 68 -9.35 -4.51 16.32
N ASP A 69 -9.02 -3.22 16.39
CA ASP A 69 -9.53 -2.32 17.43
C ASP A 69 -11.07 -2.14 17.33
N LEU A 70 -11.63 -2.21 16.11
CA LEU A 70 -13.07 -2.14 15.86
C LEU A 70 -13.80 -3.49 15.96
N GLY A 71 -13.08 -4.61 16.09
CA GLY A 71 -13.67 -5.95 16.03
C GLY A 71 -14.26 -6.31 14.66
N ILE A 72 -13.70 -5.77 13.58
CA ILE A 72 -14.14 -6.00 12.20
C ILE A 72 -13.22 -7.04 11.54
N ASP A 73 -13.81 -7.97 10.78
CA ASP A 73 -13.08 -9.00 10.03
C ASP A 73 -13.67 -9.15 8.61
N ALA A 74 -12.97 -9.90 7.74
CA ALA A 74 -13.43 -10.25 6.42
C ALA A 74 -14.80 -10.94 6.46
N SER A 75 -15.71 -10.48 5.60
CA SER A 75 -17.06 -11.06 5.51
C SER A 75 -17.00 -12.51 5.05
N GLY A 76 -17.37 -13.45 5.93
CA GLY A 76 -17.48 -14.88 5.59
C GLY A 76 -18.58 -15.22 4.57
N LEU A 77 -19.50 -14.29 4.28
CA LEU A 77 -20.48 -14.43 3.20
C LEU A 77 -19.85 -14.16 1.83
N LYS A 78 -18.97 -13.15 1.74
CA LYS A 78 -18.28 -12.79 0.50
C LYS A 78 -17.01 -13.63 0.29
N PHE A 79 -16.30 -13.92 1.38
CA PHE A 79 -15.06 -14.67 1.41
C PHE A 79 -15.23 -15.90 2.33
N PRO A 80 -16.01 -16.91 1.90
CA PRO A 80 -16.20 -18.10 2.70
C PRO A 80 -14.85 -18.80 2.90
N GLY A 81 -14.62 -19.29 4.12
CA GLY A 81 -13.45 -20.10 4.43
C GLY A 81 -13.42 -21.38 3.60
N GLU A 82 -12.31 -22.12 3.71
CA GLU A 82 -12.19 -23.42 3.04
C GLU A 82 -13.36 -24.33 3.40
N ARG A 83 -13.88 -25.04 2.39
CA ARG A 83 -14.89 -26.07 2.65
C ARG A 83 -14.28 -27.15 3.54
N PRO A 84 -15.00 -27.63 4.56
CA PRO A 84 -14.48 -28.70 5.40
C PRO A 84 -14.12 -29.93 4.54
N LYS A 85 -12.96 -30.55 4.84
CA LYS A 85 -12.39 -31.69 4.07
C LYS A 85 -13.37 -32.86 3.91
N GLN A 86 -14.29 -33.01 4.87
CA GLN A 86 -15.40 -33.95 4.76
C GLN A 86 -16.72 -33.17 4.81
N TRP A 87 -17.37 -33.09 3.65
CA TRP A 87 -18.74 -32.59 3.55
C TRP A 87 -19.70 -33.77 3.65
N ARG A 88 -20.53 -33.82 4.69
CA ARG A 88 -21.57 -34.85 4.80
C ARG A 88 -22.60 -34.61 3.67
N ARG A 89 -22.47 -35.35 2.57
CA ARG A 89 -23.56 -35.50 1.59
C ARG A 89 -24.69 -36.23 2.31
N LYS A 90 -25.73 -35.51 2.72
CA LYS A 90 -26.99 -36.15 3.15
C LYS A 90 -27.50 -36.90 1.92
N LYS A 91 -27.29 -38.22 1.85
CA LYS A 91 -28.01 -39.07 0.90
C LYS A 91 -29.48 -39.00 1.32
N ILE A 92 -30.26 -38.27 0.55
CA ILE A 92 -31.72 -38.37 0.60
C ILE A 92 -32.01 -39.72 -0.05
N PHE A 93 -32.56 -40.65 0.73
CA PHE A 93 -33.11 -41.90 0.22
C PHE A 93 -34.46 -41.61 -0.46
#